data_AF-A0A180F5C0-F1
#
_entry.id   AF-A0A180F5C0-F1
#
_cell.length_a   1.000
_cell.length_b   1.000
_cell.length_c   1.000
_cell.angle_alpha   90.00
_cell.angle_beta   90.00
_cell.angle_gamma   90.00
#
_symmetry.space_group_name_H-M   'P 1'
#
loop_
_entity.id
_entity.type
_entity.pdbx_description
1 polymer ?
#
loop_
_entity_poly.entity_id
_entity_poly.type
_entity_poly.pdbx_seq_one_letter_code
_entity_poly.pdbx_strand_id
1 'polypeptide(L)'
;MDAKTNIQQIKSLLSAEATKNRFFEILGKKSVGFISSVLNVVNSNALLQEADPQSVMMSAAIAATLDLPINPNLGFAAIVPYRDAKNRTTVAQFQMMWRGFVQLSQRSG
;
A
#
# COMPACT_ATOMS: atom_id res chain seq x y z
N MET A 1 17.11 -14.48 4.72
CA MET A 1 16.46 -13.77 3.60
C MET A 1 16.30 -12.34 4.03
N ASP A 2 17.22 -11.51 3.57
CA ASP A 2 17.58 -10.22 4.15
C ASP A 2 16.58 -9.11 3.75
N ALA A 3 16.08 -8.37 4.73
CA ALA A 3 15.13 -7.27 4.59
C ALA A 3 15.49 -6.24 3.49
N LYS A 4 16.78 -6.06 3.21
CA LYS A 4 17.28 -5.14 2.17
C LYS A 4 16.90 -5.56 0.73
N THR A 5 16.76 -6.86 0.47
CA THR A 5 16.38 -7.37 -0.87
C THR A 5 14.90 -7.07 -1.16
N ASN A 6 14.04 -7.20 -0.14
CA ASN A 6 12.59 -6.98 -0.27
C ASN A 6 12.27 -5.51 -0.57
N ILE A 7 12.96 -4.55 0.04
CA ILE A 7 12.76 -3.11 -0.25
C ILE A 7 13.06 -2.80 -1.73
N GLN A 8 14.17 -3.32 -2.26
CA GLN A 8 14.53 -3.07 -3.65
C GLN A 8 13.58 -3.77 -4.62
N GLN A 9 13.05 -4.93 -4.27
CA GLN A 9 11.99 -5.60 -5.03
C GLN A 9 10.66 -4.84 -4.97
N ILE A 10 10.25 -4.33 -3.80
CA ILE A 10 9.04 -3.51 -3.68
C ILE A 10 9.19 -2.23 -4.50
N LYS A 11 10.34 -1.56 -4.40
CA LYS A 11 10.63 -0.36 -5.20
C LYS A 11 10.66 -0.66 -6.69
N SER A 12 11.27 -1.77 -7.12
CA SER A 12 11.32 -2.14 -8.54
C SER A 12 9.94 -2.52 -9.06
N LEU A 13 9.12 -3.24 -8.29
CA LEU A 13 7.74 -3.58 -8.62
C LEU A 13 6.84 -2.34 -8.68
N LEU A 14 6.92 -1.44 -7.70
CA LEU A 14 6.14 -0.19 -7.71
C LEU A 14 6.62 0.78 -8.81
N SER A 15 7.90 0.74 -9.15
CA SER A 15 8.48 1.53 -10.23
C SER A 15 8.28 0.91 -11.60
N ALA A 16 7.87 -0.36 -11.66
CA ALA A 16 7.63 -1.08 -12.90
C ALA A 16 6.52 -0.39 -13.70
N GLU A 17 6.72 -0.30 -15.00
CA GLU A 17 5.81 0.39 -15.91
C GLU A 17 4.42 -0.27 -15.92
N ALA A 18 4.35 -1.59 -15.86
CA ALA A 18 3.09 -2.32 -15.73
C ALA A 18 2.27 -1.90 -14.50
N THR A 19 2.94 -1.65 -13.38
CA THR A 19 2.31 -1.25 -12.12
C THR A 19 1.89 0.20 -12.15
N LYS A 20 2.74 1.08 -12.69
CA LYS A 20 2.40 2.48 -12.94
C LYS A 20 1.19 2.61 -13.86
N ASN A 21 1.16 1.86 -14.96
CA ASN A 21 0.05 1.85 -15.90
C ASN A 21 -1.24 1.36 -15.25
N ARG A 22 -1.18 0.26 -14.48
CA ARG A 22 -2.35 -0.26 -13.76
C ARG A 22 -2.89 0.74 -12.72
N PHE A 23 -2.01 1.41 -11.98
CA PHE A 23 -2.44 2.47 -11.06
C PHE A 23 -2.94 3.72 -11.79
N PHE A 24 -2.37 4.04 -12.96
CA PHE A 24 -2.81 5.16 -13.80
C PHE A 24 -4.17 4.88 -14.45
N GLU A 25 -4.48 3.65 -14.85
CA GLU A 25 -5.81 3.28 -15.35
C GLU A 25 -6.89 3.43 -14.28
N ILE A 26 -6.58 3.11 -13.03
CA ILE A 26 -7.53 3.19 -11.90
C ILE A 26 -7.67 4.63 -11.38
N LEU A 27 -6.55 5.32 -11.17
CA LEU A 27 -6.51 6.62 -10.46
C LEU A 27 -6.22 7.82 -11.39
N GLY A 28 -5.92 7.58 -12.66
CA GLY A 28 -5.50 8.62 -13.61
C GLY A 28 -4.27 9.38 -13.12
N LYS A 29 -4.35 10.71 -13.18
CA LYS A 29 -3.29 11.63 -12.74
C LYS A 29 -2.95 11.52 -11.24
N LYS A 30 -3.83 10.93 -10.41
CA LYS A 30 -3.57 10.76 -8.97
C LYS A 30 -2.61 9.58 -8.67
N SER A 31 -2.33 8.71 -9.64
CA SER A 31 -1.49 7.52 -9.45
C SER A 31 -0.07 7.86 -8.97
N VAL A 32 0.50 8.97 -9.45
CA VAL A 32 1.86 9.41 -9.08
C VAL A 32 1.93 9.73 -7.58
N GLY A 33 0.99 10.52 -7.06
CA GLY A 33 0.91 10.85 -5.64
C GLY A 33 0.59 9.62 -4.78
N PHE A 34 -0.20 8.69 -5.31
CA PHE A 34 -0.52 7.43 -4.66
C PHE A 34 0.74 6.56 -4.48
N ILE A 35 1.51 6.33 -5.55
CA ILE A 35 2.75 5.53 -5.51
C ILE A 35 3.76 6.14 -4.52
N SER A 36 3.94 7.45 -4.54
CA SER A 36 4.81 8.14 -3.56
C SER A 36 4.33 7.94 -2.12
N SER A 37 3.02 7.94 -1.90
CA SER A 37 2.45 7.72 -0.57
C SER A 37 2.65 6.28 -0.10
N VAL A 38 2.46 5.28 -0.98
CA VAL A 38 2.76 3.86 -0.68
C VAL A 38 4.24 3.66 -0.36
N LEU A 39 5.14 4.25 -1.15
CA LEU A 39 6.58 4.19 -0.91
C LEU A 39 6.94 4.81 0.44
N ASN A 40 6.32 5.93 0.81
CA ASN A 40 6.54 6.54 2.12
C ASN A 40 6.06 5.64 3.27
N VAL A 41 4.91 4.98 3.13
CA VAL A 41 4.39 4.02 4.14
C VAL A 41 5.35 2.85 4.33
N VAL A 42 5.83 2.26 3.24
CA VAL A 42 6.80 1.15 3.28
C VAL A 42 8.13 1.64 3.86
N ASN A 43 8.65 2.79 3.45
CA ASN A 43 9.89 3.33 4.02
C ASN A 43 9.75 3.72 5.49
N SER A 44 8.55 4.12 5.94
CA SER A 44 8.29 4.53 7.33
C SER A 44 8.22 3.35 8.30
N ASN A 45 7.93 2.13 7.84
CA ASN A 45 7.75 0.97 8.70
C ASN A 45 8.70 -0.19 8.33
N ALA A 46 9.67 -0.46 9.20
CA ALA A 46 10.65 -1.54 9.01
C ALA A 46 10.01 -2.92 8.81
N LEU A 47 8.84 -3.19 9.41
CA LEU A 47 8.12 -4.45 9.21
C LEU A 47 7.47 -4.53 7.83
N LEU A 48 7.03 -3.40 7.25
CA LEU A 48 6.55 -3.38 5.86
C LEU A 48 7.68 -3.51 4.85
N GLN A 49 8.89 -3.10 5.22
CA GLN A 49 10.09 -3.32 4.41
C GLN A 49 10.43 -4.81 4.30
N GLU A 50 10.15 -5.57 5.36
CA GLU A 50 10.31 -7.02 5.41
C GLU A 50 9.11 -7.79 4.84
N ALA A 51 7.98 -7.11 4.62
CA ALA A 51 6.77 -7.74 4.12
C ALA A 51 6.92 -8.25 2.68
N ASP A 52 6.19 -9.31 2.36
CA ASP A 52 6.16 -9.89 1.02
C ASP A 52 5.76 -8.82 -0.02
N PRO A 53 6.61 -8.54 -1.03
CA PRO A 53 6.33 -7.54 -2.05
C PRO A 53 5.00 -7.74 -2.77
N GLN A 54 4.56 -8.99 -2.97
CA GLN A 54 3.28 -9.29 -3.59
C GLN A 54 2.10 -8.83 -2.73
N SER A 55 2.16 -9.05 -1.42
CA SER A 55 1.12 -8.62 -0.48
C SER A 55 1.00 -7.09 -0.37
N VAL A 56 2.13 -6.37 -0.45
CA VAL A 56 2.16 -4.90 -0.49
C VAL A 56 1.49 -4.39 -1.75
N MET A 57 1.81 -5.00 -2.90
CA MET A 57 1.23 -4.64 -4.19
C MET A 57 -0.28 -4.89 -4.23
N MET A 58 -0.75 -6.02 -3.68
CA MET A 58 -2.17 -6.34 -3.56
C MET A 58 -2.90 -5.32 -2.68
N SER A 59 -2.33 -4.97 -1.52
CA SER A 59 -2.90 -3.97 -0.61
C SER A 59 -2.96 -2.58 -1.25
N ALA A 60 -1.91 -2.20 -2.01
CA ALA A 60 -1.90 -0.96 -2.78
C ALA A 60 -2.95 -0.99 -3.91
N ALA A 61 -3.14 -2.10 -4.60
CA ALA A 61 -4.18 -2.23 -5.63
C ALA A 61 -5.58 -2.04 -5.04
N ILE A 62 -5.89 -2.64 -3.88
CA ILE A 62 -7.18 -2.47 -3.18
C ILE A 62 -7.39 -1.01 -2.77
N ALA A 63 -6.35 -0.34 -2.25
CA ALA A 63 -6.47 1.06 -1.88
C ALA A 63 -6.69 1.97 -3.10
N ALA A 64 -6.06 1.65 -4.23
CA ALA A 64 -6.25 2.37 -5.49
C ALA A 64 -7.67 2.20 -6.04
N THR A 65 -8.25 0.99 -5.97
CA THR A 65 -9.63 0.77 -6.44
C THR A 65 -10.65 1.55 -5.60
N LEU A 66 -10.33 1.83 -4.34
CA LEU A 66 -11.17 2.61 -3.44
C LEU A 66 -11.00 4.14 -3.61
N ASP A 67 -10.13 4.62 -4.52
CA ASP A 67 -9.74 6.04 -4.66
C ASP A 67 -9.29 6.66 -3.31
N LEU A 68 -8.71 5.83 -2.43
CA LEU A 68 -8.29 6.28 -1.11
C LEU A 68 -6.80 6.62 -1.12
N PRO A 69 -6.43 7.86 -0.75
CA PRO A 69 -5.02 8.20 -0.56
C PRO A 69 -4.49 7.42 0.66
N ILE A 70 -3.54 6.51 0.44
CA ILE A 70 -2.79 5.85 1.52
C ILE A 70 -1.72 6.79 2.05
N ASN A 71 -2.14 7.86 2.72
CA ASN A 71 -1.23 8.70 3.46
C ASN A 71 -1.35 8.34 4.96
N PRO A 72 -0.25 7.88 5.59
CA PRO A 72 -0.26 7.48 6.99
C PRO A 72 -0.61 8.66 7.92
N ASN A 73 -0.33 9.89 7.48
CA ASN A 73 -0.69 11.12 8.22
C ASN A 73 -2.16 11.52 8.02
N LEU A 74 -2.82 11.02 6.97
CA LEU A 74 -4.22 11.34 6.70
C LEU A 74 -5.20 10.35 7.34
N GLY A 75 -4.76 9.17 7.80
CA GLY A 75 -5.60 8.26 8.59
C GLY A 75 -6.83 7.71 7.86
N PHE A 76 -6.82 7.67 6.53
CA PHE A 76 -7.92 7.14 5.70
C PHE A 76 -7.79 5.64 5.44
N ALA A 77 -6.59 5.18 5.09
CA ALA A 77 -6.26 3.79 4.85
C ALA A 77 -4.84 3.50 5.33
N ALA A 78 -4.64 2.32 5.92
CA ALA A 78 -3.37 1.82 6.41
C ALA A 78 -2.96 0.58 5.62
N ILE A 79 -1.66 0.42 5.41
CA ILE A 79 -1.09 -0.91 5.12
C ILE A 79 -0.41 -1.33 6.41
N VAL A 80 -0.86 -2.43 7.00
CA VAL A 80 -0.35 -2.94 8.28
C VAL A 80 0.43 -4.22 8.02
N PRO A 81 1.68 -4.32 8.49
CA PRO A 81 2.44 -5.55 8.43
C PRO A 81 1.92 -6.52 9.49
N TYR A 82 1.47 -7.68 9.04
CA TYR A 82 1.14 -8.81 9.89
C TYR A 82 2.24 -9.85 9.80
N ARG A 83 2.75 -10.27 10.96
CA ARG A 83 3.70 -11.38 11.02
C ARG A 83 2.89 -12.67 11.14
N ASP A 84 2.86 -13.46 10.07
CA ASP A 84 2.23 -14.76 10.09
C ASP A 84 3.12 -15.73 10.88
N ALA A 85 2.68 -16.08 12.09
CA ALA A 85 3.39 -17.01 12.96
C ALA A 85 3.45 -18.43 12.39
N LYS A 86 2.50 -18.81 11.50
CA LYS A 86 2.49 -20.14 10.85
C LYS A 86 3.51 -20.22 9.73
N ASN A 87 3.60 -19.18 8.90
CA ASN A 87 4.47 -19.18 7.72
C ASN A 87 5.83 -18.50 7.95
N ARG A 88 6.06 -17.90 9.13
CA ARG A 88 7.24 -17.07 9.46
C ARG A 88 7.51 -15.96 8.45
N THR A 89 6.47 -15.51 7.76
CA THR A 89 6.52 -14.45 6.77
C THR A 89 5.81 -13.22 7.30
N THR A 90 6.31 -12.04 6.94
CA THR A 90 5.59 -10.80 7.16
C THR A 90 4.77 -10.51 5.90
N VAL A 91 3.47 -10.29 6.05
CA VAL A 91 2.54 -9.97 4.97
C VAL A 91 1.93 -8.60 5.21
N ALA A 92 1.81 -7.80 4.17
CA ALA A 92 1.15 -6.51 4.22
C ALA A 92 -0.35 -6.70 3.98
N GLN A 93 -1.18 -6.20 4.90
CA GLN A 93 -2.63 -6.19 4.76
C GLN A 93 -3.16 -4.78 4.73
N PHE A 94 -4.10 -4.53 3.81
CA PHE A 94 -4.88 -3.30 3.79
C PHE A 94 -5.82 -3.27 5.00
N GLN A 95 -5.78 -2.18 5.77
CA GLN A 95 -6.73 -1.91 6.83
C GLN A 95 -7.36 -0.53 6.64
N MET A 96 -8.69 -0.49 6.72
CA MET A 96 -9.43 0.77 6.68
C MET A 96 -9.34 1.47 8.04
N MET A 97 -8.97 2.75 8.03
CA MET A 97 -8.90 3.55 9.25
C MET A 97 -10.17 4.39 9.44
N TRP A 98 -10.39 4.89 10.66
CA TRP A 98 -11.60 5.61 11.07
C TRP A 98 -11.97 6.81 10.19
N ARG A 99 -11.00 7.56 9.66
CA ARG A 99 -11.29 8.68 8.73
C ARG A 99 -11.76 8.19 7.36
N GLY A 100 -11.35 6.99 6.95
CA GLY A 100 -11.82 6.32 5.73
C GLY A 100 -13.30 5.98 5.81
N PHE A 101 -13.76 5.46 6.95
CA PHE A 101 -15.18 5.22 7.22
C PHE A 101 -16.00 6.51 7.14
N VAL A 102 -15.53 7.59 7.77
CA VAL A 102 -16.21 8.90 7.72
C VAL A 102 -16.34 9.44 6.29
N GLN A 103 -15.33 9.24 5.43
CA GLN A 103 -15.36 9.70 4.04
C GLN A 103 -16.24 8.82 3.14
N LEU A 104 -16.30 7.51 3.40
CA LEU A 104 -17.25 6.62 2.75
C LEU A 104 -18.69 6.98 3.12
N SER A 105 -18.97 7.20 4.42
CA SER A 105 -20.29 7.63 4.88
C SER A 105 -20.76 8.95 4.26
N GLN A 106 -19.85 9.89 3.98
CA GLN A 106 -20.18 11.13 3.26
C GLN A 106 -20.48 10.91 1.76
N ARG A 107 -19.92 9.88 1.14
CA ARG A 107 -20.15 9.55 -0.29
C ARG A 107 -21.38 8.66 -0.50
N SER A 108 -21.82 7.96 0.55
CA SER A 108 -22.98 7.04 0.52
C SER A 108 -24.25 7.64 1.14
N GLY A 109 -24.24 8.93 1.47
CA GLY A 109 -25.39 9.69 1.98
C GLY A 109 -26.25 10.26 0.87
#